data_AF-A0A2S6INV8-F1
#
_entry.id   AF-A0A2S6INV8-F1
#
_cell.length_a   1.000
_cell.length_b   1.000
_cell.length_c   1.000
_cell.angle_alpha   90.00
_cell.angle_beta   90.00
_cell.angle_gamma   90.00
#
_symmetry.space_group_name_H-M   'P 1'
#
loop_
_entity.id
_entity.type
_entity.pdbx_description
1 polymer ?
#
loop_
_entity_poly.entity_id
_entity_poly.type
_entity_poly.pdbx_seq_one_letter_code
_entity_poly.pdbx_strand_id
1 'polypeptide(L)'
;MRFIVLLFLILLVSCSKKEQKFIPSQEMKSIYNQEELADIQTLVELFNSRVCESQNDLSCYRGVLRDIDGDMCVLFEMFDDTVSDKVGDFISKHPNVIWSECRSTLYAVNQDYQSPCISPETKFASYLSNLNNDLKIVKTMEKELDESGFLDINWWLSEYYILTELNRSDLRNPNINFFIAIGVLGGYYDYQLQLELGVDYFDTSDLRF
;
A
#
# COMPACT_ATOMS: atom_id res chain seq x y z
N MET A 1 20.70 -9.93 -50.82
CA MET A 1 19.63 -9.05 -50.30
C MET A 1 18.53 -9.77 -49.49
N ARG A 2 18.71 -11.05 -49.08
CA ARG A 2 17.78 -11.76 -48.18
C ARG A 2 18.26 -11.88 -46.72
N PHE A 3 19.55 -11.64 -46.46
CA PHE A 3 20.14 -11.72 -45.11
C PHE A 3 19.98 -10.43 -44.27
N ILE A 4 19.78 -9.27 -44.90
CA ILE A 4 19.66 -7.98 -44.19
C ILE A 4 18.27 -7.83 -43.55
N VAL A 5 17.24 -8.48 -44.12
CA VAL A 5 15.86 -8.42 -43.61
C VAL A 5 15.69 -9.22 -42.31
N LEU A 6 16.43 -10.31 -42.11
CA LEU A 6 16.39 -11.08 -40.87
C LEU A 6 17.07 -10.37 -39.69
N LEU A 7 18.13 -9.59 -39.93
CA LEU A 7 18.81 -8.85 -38.85
C LEU A 7 17.92 -7.71 -38.30
N PHE A 8 17.10 -7.10 -39.15
CA PHE A 8 16.16 -6.04 -38.75
C PHE A 8 14.95 -6.58 -37.96
N LEU A 9 14.54 -7.82 -38.22
CA LEU A 9 13.46 -8.48 -37.47
C LEU A 9 13.88 -8.92 -36.05
N ILE A 10 15.16 -9.22 -35.83
CA ILE A 10 15.68 -9.58 -34.49
C ILE A 10 15.85 -8.33 -33.60
N LEU A 11 16.08 -7.15 -34.19
CA LEU A 11 16.23 -5.88 -33.46
C LEU A 11 14.90 -5.22 -33.05
N LEU A 12 13.75 -5.70 -33.57
CA LEU A 12 12.42 -5.19 -33.20
C LEU A 12 11.78 -5.92 -32.00
N VAL A 13 12.44 -6.93 -31.42
CA VAL A 13 11.85 -7.80 -30.38
C VAL A 13 12.27 -7.42 -28.94
N SER A 14 12.89 -6.27 -28.68
CA SER A 14 13.31 -5.95 -27.29
C SER A 14 13.18 -4.49 -26.86
N CYS A 15 12.12 -3.82 -27.32
CA CYS A 15 11.53 -2.69 -26.59
C CYS A 15 10.20 -3.09 -25.92
N SER A 16 10.04 -4.35 -25.51
CA SER A 16 9.14 -4.64 -24.40
C SER A 16 9.79 -4.04 -23.15
N LYS A 17 9.29 -2.89 -22.67
CA LYS A 17 9.64 -2.36 -21.35
C LYS A 17 9.56 -3.55 -20.39
N LYS A 18 10.71 -4.01 -19.87
CA LYS A 18 10.67 -5.00 -18.79
C LYS A 18 9.90 -4.33 -17.66
N GLU A 19 8.73 -4.86 -17.35
CA GLU A 19 8.02 -4.55 -16.12
C GLU A 19 8.98 -4.87 -14.97
N GLN A 20 9.40 -3.83 -14.26
CA GLN A 20 10.24 -3.99 -13.09
C GLN A 20 9.32 -4.40 -11.94
N LYS A 21 9.21 -5.71 -11.75
CA LYS A 21 8.49 -6.33 -10.63
C LYS A 21 8.99 -5.82 -9.29
N PHE A 22 8.10 -5.77 -8.30
CA PHE A 22 8.50 -5.49 -6.93
C PHE A 22 9.49 -6.56 -6.47
N ILE A 23 10.61 -6.16 -5.88
CA ILE A 23 11.64 -7.08 -5.39
C ILE A 23 11.73 -6.89 -3.87
N PRO A 24 11.35 -7.90 -3.07
CA PRO A 24 11.48 -7.83 -1.63
C PRO A 24 12.94 -7.60 -1.18
N SER A 25 13.10 -6.76 -0.17
CA SER A 25 14.39 -6.48 0.46
C SER A 25 14.94 -7.69 1.24
N GLN A 26 16.18 -7.60 1.72
CA GLN A 26 16.76 -8.68 2.54
C GLN A 26 16.08 -8.76 3.90
N GLU A 27 15.72 -7.60 4.45
CA GLU A 27 15.00 -7.46 5.70
C GLU A 27 13.62 -8.13 5.60
N MET A 28 12.88 -7.89 4.51
CA MET A 28 11.62 -8.61 4.24
C MET A 28 11.84 -10.13 4.17
N LYS A 29 12.87 -10.58 3.47
CA LYS A 29 13.18 -12.02 3.34
C LYS A 29 13.57 -12.69 4.66
N SER A 30 14.00 -11.92 5.64
CA SER A 30 14.32 -12.43 6.97
C SER A 30 13.09 -12.60 7.87
N ILE A 31 11.98 -11.94 7.54
CA ILE A 31 10.75 -11.92 8.33
C ILE A 31 9.65 -12.79 7.72
N TYR A 32 9.49 -12.71 6.39
CA TYR A 32 8.40 -13.35 5.67
C TYR A 32 8.86 -14.64 4.98
N ASN A 33 8.00 -15.66 4.98
CA ASN A 33 8.24 -16.89 4.24
C ASN A 33 8.02 -16.70 2.73
N GLN A 34 8.36 -17.70 1.93
CA GLN A 34 8.28 -17.59 0.47
C GLN A 34 6.85 -17.35 -0.06
N GLU A 35 5.85 -17.95 0.57
CA GLU A 35 4.44 -17.79 0.18
C GLU A 35 3.94 -16.39 0.54
N GLU A 36 4.21 -15.94 1.78
CA GLU A 36 3.91 -14.58 2.24
C GLU A 36 4.54 -13.53 1.33
N LEU A 37 5.81 -13.70 0.96
CA LEU A 37 6.52 -12.79 0.05
C LEU A 37 5.89 -12.74 -1.34
N ALA A 38 5.43 -13.88 -1.87
CA ALA A 38 4.79 -13.92 -3.18
C ALA A 38 3.44 -13.19 -3.18
N ASP A 39 2.67 -13.36 -2.10
CA ASP A 39 1.38 -12.69 -1.96
C ASP A 39 1.53 -11.19 -1.65
N ILE A 40 2.53 -10.81 -0.82
CA ILE A 40 2.92 -9.40 -0.62
C ILE A 40 3.34 -8.76 -1.95
N GLN A 41 4.16 -9.45 -2.74
CA GLN A 41 4.58 -8.95 -4.04
C GLN A 41 3.37 -8.72 -4.95
N THR A 42 2.40 -9.62 -4.94
CA THR A 42 1.16 -9.48 -5.72
C THR A 42 0.36 -8.24 -5.29
N LEU A 43 0.22 -8.00 -3.98
CA LEU A 43 -0.45 -6.81 -3.45
C LEU A 43 0.26 -5.51 -3.86
N VAL A 44 1.59 -5.45 -3.70
CA VAL A 44 2.36 -4.26 -4.07
C VAL A 44 2.31 -4.01 -5.58
N GLU A 45 2.38 -5.07 -6.39
CA GLU A 45 2.24 -4.95 -7.86
C GLU A 45 0.83 -4.50 -8.26
N LEU A 46 -0.21 -5.00 -7.59
CA LEU A 46 -1.59 -4.54 -7.77
C LEU A 46 -1.71 -3.05 -7.48
N PHE A 47 -1.24 -2.60 -6.31
CA PHE A 47 -1.22 -1.18 -5.94
C PHE A 47 -0.51 -0.33 -7.00
N ASN A 48 0.73 -0.70 -7.38
CA ASN A 48 1.51 0.03 -8.36
C ASN A 48 0.79 0.13 -9.71
N SER A 49 0.08 -0.93 -10.13
CA SER A 49 -0.63 -0.97 -11.41
C SER A 49 -1.84 -0.03 -11.47
N ARG A 50 -2.42 0.30 -10.31
CA ARG A 50 -3.57 1.22 -10.21
C ARG A 50 -3.12 2.67 -10.13
N VAL A 51 -2.04 2.93 -9.39
CA VAL A 51 -1.59 4.29 -9.09
C VAL A 51 -0.62 4.83 -10.15
N CYS A 52 0.06 3.97 -10.91
CA CYS A 52 1.12 4.37 -11.82
C CYS A 52 0.91 3.83 -13.23
N GLU A 53 0.88 4.71 -14.24
CA GLU A 53 0.78 4.34 -15.66
C GLU A 53 1.96 3.46 -16.15
N SER A 54 3.09 3.50 -15.43
CA SER A 54 4.27 2.69 -15.70
C SER A 54 4.81 2.16 -14.38
N GLN A 55 4.85 0.84 -14.23
CA GLN A 55 5.46 0.14 -13.08
C GLN A 55 6.93 0.55 -12.83
N ASN A 56 7.59 1.11 -13.85
CA ASN A 56 8.99 1.54 -13.81
C ASN A 56 9.19 2.98 -13.31
N ASP A 57 8.13 3.73 -13.04
CA ASP A 57 8.23 5.11 -12.54
C ASP A 57 7.48 5.32 -11.23
N LEU A 58 8.05 4.82 -10.13
CA LEU A 58 7.56 5.05 -8.77
C LEU A 58 7.60 6.53 -8.33
N SER A 59 8.06 7.46 -9.19
CA SER A 59 7.86 8.89 -8.93
C SER A 59 6.42 9.36 -9.24
N CYS A 60 5.58 8.48 -9.82
CA CYS A 60 4.13 8.62 -9.95
C CYS A 60 3.45 8.96 -8.62
N TYR A 61 3.94 8.46 -7.47
CA TYR A 61 3.32 8.70 -6.18
C TYR A 61 3.19 10.19 -5.86
N ARG A 62 4.21 10.99 -6.20
CA ARG A 62 4.12 12.45 -6.03
C ARG A 62 3.16 13.12 -7.00
N GLY A 63 2.97 12.56 -8.20
CA GLY A 63 1.99 13.06 -9.15
C GLY A 63 0.58 12.84 -8.61
N VAL A 64 0.25 11.58 -8.30
CA VAL A 64 -1.03 11.21 -7.70
C VAL A 64 -1.28 11.98 -6.41
N LEU A 65 -0.35 11.97 -5.45
CA LEU A 65 -0.57 12.61 -4.15
C LEU A 65 -0.61 14.15 -4.23
N ARG A 66 0.05 14.77 -5.21
CA ARG A 66 -0.07 16.23 -5.42
C ARG A 66 -1.37 16.59 -6.12
N ASP A 67 -1.82 15.75 -7.04
CA ASP A 67 -3.00 16.02 -7.85
C ASP A 67 -4.31 15.71 -7.09
N ILE A 68 -4.25 14.93 -6.00
CA ILE A 68 -5.39 14.72 -5.10
C ILE A 68 -5.59 15.83 -4.04
N ASP A 69 -4.66 16.79 -3.85
CA ASP A 69 -4.77 17.90 -2.85
C ASP A 69 -5.25 17.47 -1.44
N GLY A 70 -4.90 16.24 -1.02
CA GLY A 70 -5.35 15.64 0.24
C GLY A 70 -6.76 15.05 0.23
N ASP A 71 -7.44 15.02 -0.91
CA ASP A 71 -8.72 14.35 -1.10
C ASP A 71 -8.53 12.85 -1.35
N MET A 72 -8.71 12.06 -0.29
CA MET A 72 -8.57 10.61 -0.35
C MET A 72 -9.61 9.93 -1.24
N CYS A 73 -10.76 10.58 -1.53
CA CYS A 73 -11.75 10.03 -2.46
C CYS A 73 -11.11 9.74 -3.81
N VAL A 74 -10.32 10.69 -4.30
CA VAL A 74 -9.72 10.62 -5.64
C VAL A 74 -8.70 9.49 -5.72
N LEU A 75 -8.01 9.17 -4.63
CA LEU A 75 -7.14 8.00 -4.58
C LEU A 75 -7.95 6.69 -4.53
N PHE A 76 -9.01 6.64 -3.73
CA PHE A 76 -9.86 5.45 -3.61
C PHE A 76 -10.69 5.17 -4.85
N GLU A 77 -11.02 6.18 -5.65
CA GLU A 77 -11.59 6.03 -7.00
C GLU A 77 -10.68 5.30 -7.99
N MET A 78 -9.37 5.22 -7.71
CA MET A 78 -8.43 4.42 -8.51
C MET A 78 -8.53 2.92 -8.23
N PHE A 79 -9.26 2.53 -7.18
CA PHE A 79 -9.44 1.16 -6.75
C PHE A 79 -10.90 0.71 -6.96
N ASP A 80 -11.07 -0.59 -7.13
CA ASP A 80 -12.35 -1.25 -7.34
C ASP A 80 -12.50 -2.43 -6.36
N ASP A 81 -13.69 -3.05 -6.33
CA ASP A 81 -13.99 -4.20 -5.45
C ASP A 81 -12.94 -5.32 -5.59
N THR A 82 -12.31 -5.47 -6.75
CA THR A 82 -11.24 -6.47 -6.94
C THR A 82 -10.02 -6.18 -6.05
N VAL A 83 -9.73 -4.93 -5.77
CA VAL A 83 -8.67 -4.54 -4.81
C VAL A 83 -9.10 -4.91 -3.39
N SER A 84 -10.34 -4.61 -3.01
CA SER A 84 -10.89 -4.96 -1.70
C SER A 84 -10.86 -6.48 -1.47
N ASP A 85 -11.36 -7.25 -2.43
CA ASP A 85 -11.35 -8.72 -2.42
C ASP A 85 -9.93 -9.27 -2.25
N LYS A 86 -8.93 -8.68 -2.92
CA LYS A 86 -7.53 -9.12 -2.83
C LYS A 86 -6.91 -8.85 -1.46
N VAL A 87 -7.28 -7.74 -0.83
CA VAL A 87 -6.84 -7.44 0.54
C VAL A 87 -7.53 -8.39 1.53
N GLY A 88 -8.85 -8.61 1.40
CA GLY A 88 -9.60 -9.56 2.21
C GLY A 88 -9.11 -11.01 2.08
N ASP A 89 -8.82 -11.46 0.85
CA ASP A 89 -8.19 -12.75 0.55
C ASP A 89 -6.85 -12.89 1.29
N PHE A 90 -6.02 -11.84 1.25
CA PHE A 90 -4.72 -11.84 1.91
C PHE A 90 -4.87 -11.93 3.43
N ILE A 91 -5.72 -11.11 4.04
CA ILE A 91 -5.96 -11.12 5.50
C ILE A 91 -6.45 -12.50 5.95
N SER A 92 -7.41 -13.07 5.21
CA SER A 92 -7.97 -14.39 5.51
C SER A 92 -6.93 -15.51 5.40
N LYS A 93 -6.03 -15.43 4.41
CA LYS A 93 -4.99 -16.42 4.16
C LYS A 93 -3.81 -16.28 5.12
N HIS A 94 -3.47 -15.05 5.49
CA HIS A 94 -2.25 -14.66 6.20
C HIS A 94 -2.56 -13.80 7.43
N PRO A 95 -3.30 -14.32 8.42
CA PRO A 95 -3.64 -13.56 9.61
C PRO A 95 -2.37 -13.13 10.35
N ASN A 96 -2.33 -11.87 10.79
CA ASN A 96 -1.21 -11.26 11.51
C ASN A 96 0.12 -11.21 10.72
N VAL A 97 0.11 -11.40 9.40
CA VAL A 97 1.33 -11.19 8.60
C VAL A 97 1.55 -9.69 8.38
N ILE A 98 0.56 -9.01 7.81
CA ILE A 98 0.61 -7.56 7.62
C ILE A 98 -0.40 -6.89 8.52
N TRP A 99 -1.67 -7.23 8.33
CA TRP A 99 -2.78 -6.73 9.12
C TRP A 99 -3.30 -7.81 10.08
N SER A 100 -3.82 -7.35 11.20
CA SER A 100 -4.64 -8.09 12.14
C SER A 100 -6.07 -7.54 12.14
N GLU A 101 -7.02 -8.29 12.67
CA GLU A 101 -8.40 -7.82 12.85
C GLU A 101 -8.50 -7.09 14.20
N CYS A 102 -8.64 -5.76 14.15
CA CYS A 102 -8.90 -4.94 15.32
C CYS A 102 -10.40 -4.62 15.43
N ARG A 103 -10.89 -4.52 16.66
CA ARG A 103 -12.23 -3.98 16.91
C ARG A 103 -12.20 -2.46 16.76
N SER A 104 -13.05 -1.94 15.88
CA SER A 104 -13.30 -0.51 15.69
C SER A 104 -14.77 -0.20 15.89
N THR A 105 -15.08 1.06 16.20
CA THR A 105 -16.46 1.55 16.39
C THR A 105 -16.76 2.67 15.39
N LEU A 106 -17.77 2.47 14.55
CA LEU A 106 -18.32 3.51 13.68
C LEU A 106 -19.29 4.37 14.49
N TYR A 107 -18.82 5.51 14.99
CA TYR A 107 -19.63 6.39 15.82
C TYR A 107 -20.86 6.95 15.10
N ALA A 108 -20.83 7.10 13.77
CA ALA A 108 -21.96 7.60 12.99
C ALA A 108 -23.21 6.69 13.09
N VAL A 109 -23.00 5.37 13.16
CA VAL A 109 -24.07 4.36 13.26
C VAL A 109 -24.06 3.62 14.60
N ASN A 110 -23.13 3.94 15.49
CA ASN A 110 -22.89 3.27 16.77
C ASN A 110 -22.80 1.74 16.63
N GLN A 111 -22.04 1.28 15.63
CA GLN A 111 -21.80 -0.14 15.37
C GLN A 111 -20.31 -0.46 15.51
N ASP A 112 -20.03 -1.63 16.08
CA ASP A 112 -18.67 -2.17 16.11
C ASP A 112 -18.45 -3.05 14.89
N TYR A 113 -17.23 -3.02 14.36
CA TYR A 113 -16.81 -3.85 13.23
C TYR A 113 -15.35 -4.29 13.40
N GLN A 114 -14.95 -5.29 12.61
CA GLN A 114 -13.56 -5.69 12.52
C GLN A 114 -12.89 -4.88 11.41
N SER A 115 -11.95 -4.04 11.80
CA SER A 115 -11.16 -3.20 10.92
C SER A 115 -9.77 -3.82 10.77
N PRO A 116 -9.17 -3.82 9.58
CA PRO A 116 -7.75 -4.12 9.46
C PRO A 116 -6.95 -3.13 10.33
N CYS A 117 -5.96 -3.62 11.05
CA CYS A 117 -4.98 -2.79 11.76
C CYS A 117 -3.60 -3.41 11.70
N ILE A 118 -2.56 -2.67 12.08
CA ILE A 118 -1.24 -3.25 12.32
C ILE A 118 -1.00 -3.24 13.81
N SER A 119 -1.08 -4.41 14.46
CA SER A 119 -0.79 -4.55 15.89
C SER A 119 0.66 -5.02 16.14
N PRO A 120 1.18 -4.91 17.38
CA PRO A 120 2.51 -5.41 17.76
C PRO A 120 2.69 -6.92 17.50
N GLU A 121 1.59 -7.67 17.41
CA GLU A 121 1.59 -9.10 17.13
C GLU A 121 1.85 -9.43 15.64
N THR A 122 1.80 -8.43 14.76
CA THR A 122 1.98 -8.65 13.32
C THR A 122 3.45 -8.86 12.97
N LYS A 123 3.72 -9.65 11.90
CA LYS A 123 5.08 -9.73 11.34
C LYS A 123 5.54 -8.39 10.77
N PHE A 124 4.62 -7.54 10.32
CA PHE A 124 4.94 -6.18 9.89
C PHE A 124 5.51 -5.31 11.01
N ALA A 125 4.95 -5.39 12.22
CA ALA A 125 5.53 -4.74 13.41
C ALA A 125 6.98 -5.22 13.67
N SER A 126 7.19 -6.54 13.59
CA SER A 126 8.55 -7.11 13.71
C SER A 126 9.46 -6.61 12.59
N TYR A 127 8.95 -6.49 11.36
CA TYR A 127 9.71 -5.96 10.23
C TYR A 127 10.11 -4.49 10.43
N LEU A 128 9.21 -3.63 10.95
CA LEU A 128 9.54 -2.25 11.30
C LEU A 128 10.72 -2.20 12.27
N SER A 129 10.63 -2.92 13.39
CA SER A 129 11.67 -2.95 14.44
C SER A 129 13.04 -3.46 13.98
N ASN A 130 13.09 -4.24 12.89
CA ASN A 130 14.32 -4.83 12.35
C ASN A 130 14.90 -4.04 11.17
N LEU A 131 14.26 -2.97 10.74
CA LEU A 131 14.79 -2.13 9.68
C LEU A 131 15.90 -1.22 10.23
N ASN A 132 17.11 -1.40 9.72
CA ASN A 132 18.19 -0.47 9.97
C ASN A 132 17.99 0.80 9.11
N ASN A 133 17.21 1.76 9.61
CA ASN A 133 16.74 2.86 8.79
C ASN A 133 16.70 4.22 9.52
N ASP A 134 17.29 5.24 8.89
CA ASP A 134 17.23 6.62 9.37
C ASP A 134 16.00 7.42 8.93
N LEU A 135 15.15 6.85 8.07
CA LEU A 135 13.95 7.51 7.56
C LEU A 135 12.93 7.74 8.67
N LYS A 136 12.51 9.00 8.79
CA LYS A 136 11.61 9.48 9.85
C LYS A 136 10.23 8.82 9.83
N ILE A 137 9.74 8.41 8.65
CA ILE A 137 8.48 7.66 8.51
C ILE A 137 8.53 6.35 9.31
N VAL A 138 9.62 5.58 9.23
CA VAL A 138 9.75 4.30 9.96
C VAL A 138 9.80 4.55 11.46
N LYS A 139 10.62 5.51 11.90
CA LYS A 139 10.72 5.88 13.32
C LYS A 139 9.39 6.34 13.89
N THR A 140 8.55 6.98 13.07
CA THR A 140 7.22 7.43 13.50
C THR A 140 6.24 6.27 13.59
N MET A 141 6.23 5.38 12.60
CA MET A 141 5.42 4.16 12.66
C MET A 141 5.81 3.27 13.84
N GLU A 142 7.10 3.11 14.15
CA GLU A 142 7.52 2.38 15.35
C GLU A 142 7.03 3.06 16.62
N LYS A 143 7.25 4.37 16.73
CA LYS A 143 6.84 5.15 17.89
C LYS A 143 5.33 5.08 18.13
N GLU A 144 4.52 5.24 17.10
CA GLU A 144 3.08 5.16 17.23
C GLU A 144 2.66 3.76 17.64
N LEU A 145 3.18 2.72 17.01
CA LEU A 145 2.89 1.36 17.39
C LEU A 145 3.20 1.09 18.87
N ASP A 146 4.32 1.63 19.39
CA ASP A 146 4.70 1.55 20.80
C ASP A 146 3.77 2.36 21.72
N GLU A 147 3.30 3.53 21.28
CA GLU A 147 2.49 4.45 22.11
C GLU A 147 0.98 4.12 22.11
N SER A 148 0.40 3.76 20.95
CA SER A 148 -1.04 3.45 20.80
C SER A 148 -1.34 1.95 20.86
N GLY A 149 -0.34 1.09 20.68
CA GLY A 149 -0.52 -0.36 20.63
C GLY A 149 -1.12 -0.87 19.31
N PHE A 150 -1.26 -0.01 18.31
CA PHE A 150 -1.63 -0.34 16.93
C PHE A 150 -1.30 0.83 16.00
N LEU A 151 -0.91 0.55 14.76
CA LEU A 151 -0.98 1.58 13.72
C LEU A 151 -2.37 1.59 13.13
N ASP A 152 -2.99 2.75 13.25
CA ASP A 152 -4.16 3.07 12.47
C ASP A 152 -3.77 3.05 10.99
N ILE A 153 -4.52 2.34 10.17
CA ILE A 153 -4.28 2.28 8.72
C ILE A 153 -4.83 3.54 8.03
N ASN A 154 -5.41 4.46 8.80
CA ASN A 154 -5.66 5.81 8.33
C ASN A 154 -4.36 6.42 7.78
N TRP A 155 -4.41 6.74 6.49
CA TRP A 155 -3.30 7.06 5.61
C TRP A 155 -2.52 8.35 5.96
N TRP A 156 -3.00 9.13 6.94
CA TRP A 156 -2.51 10.47 7.27
C TRP A 156 -0.99 10.54 7.52
N LEU A 157 -0.43 9.51 8.15
CA LEU A 157 1.02 9.41 8.36
C LEU A 157 1.79 9.22 7.05
N SER A 158 1.33 8.29 6.22
CA SER A 158 1.97 8.00 4.95
C SER A 158 1.89 9.21 4.03
N GLU A 159 0.74 9.87 3.94
CA GLU A 159 0.54 11.06 3.10
C GLU A 159 1.51 12.20 3.45
N TYR A 160 1.57 12.60 4.73
CA TYR A 160 2.44 13.68 5.18
C TYR A 160 3.90 13.39 4.82
N TYR A 161 4.40 12.19 5.12
CA TYR A 161 5.78 11.83 4.86
C TYR A 161 6.09 11.73 3.36
N ILE A 162 5.17 11.18 2.55
CA ILE A 162 5.37 11.08 1.11
C ILE A 162 5.41 12.46 0.44
N LEU A 163 4.52 13.37 0.85
CA LEU A 163 4.43 14.71 0.26
C LEU A 163 5.57 15.64 0.71
N THR A 164 5.98 15.56 1.98
CA THR A 164 6.87 16.56 2.58
C THR A 164 8.31 16.11 2.76
N GLU A 165 8.58 14.79 2.88
CA GLU A 165 9.91 14.30 3.27
C GLU A 165 10.57 13.36 2.26
N LEU A 166 9.78 12.53 1.55
CA LEU A 166 10.34 11.51 0.64
C LEU A 166 10.67 12.11 -0.74
N ASN A 167 11.94 12.02 -1.14
CA ASN A 167 12.38 12.39 -2.48
C ASN A 167 12.18 11.25 -3.51
N ARG A 168 12.44 11.51 -4.81
CA ARG A 168 12.26 10.51 -5.87
C ARG A 168 13.10 9.23 -5.67
N SER A 169 14.26 9.33 -5.03
CA SER A 169 15.10 8.17 -4.70
C SER A 169 14.50 7.36 -3.55
N ASP A 170 13.93 8.03 -2.54
CA ASP A 170 13.30 7.35 -1.40
C ASP A 170 12.08 6.56 -1.85
N LEU A 171 11.28 7.11 -2.78
CA LEU A 171 10.12 6.43 -3.38
C LEU A 171 10.49 5.20 -4.21
N ARG A 172 11.76 5.04 -4.61
CA ARG A 172 12.27 3.85 -5.28
C ARG A 172 12.82 2.81 -4.31
N ASN A 173 12.91 3.12 -3.02
CA ASN A 173 13.31 2.15 -2.02
C ASN A 173 12.18 1.10 -1.88
N PRO A 174 12.48 -0.21 -2.03
CA PRO A 174 11.46 -1.25 -1.93
C PRO A 174 10.75 -1.26 -0.57
N ASN A 175 11.43 -0.88 0.52
CA ASN A 175 10.83 -0.82 1.85
C ASN A 175 9.80 0.29 1.94
N ILE A 176 10.11 1.47 1.38
CA ILE A 176 9.19 2.60 1.30
C ILE A 176 8.01 2.27 0.40
N ASN A 177 8.26 1.69 -0.78
CA ASN A 177 7.19 1.29 -1.69
C ASN A 177 6.21 0.31 -1.04
N PHE A 178 6.76 -0.67 -0.31
CA PHE A 178 5.96 -1.60 0.47
C PHE A 178 5.10 -0.89 1.53
N PHE A 179 5.68 0.02 2.33
CA PHE A 179 4.90 0.76 3.33
C PHE A 179 3.75 1.57 2.76
N ILE A 180 4.02 2.28 1.67
CA ILE A 180 3.02 3.07 0.94
C ILE A 180 1.89 2.14 0.48
N ALA A 181 2.23 1.04 -0.22
CA ALA A 181 1.23 0.11 -0.73
C ALA A 181 0.35 -0.47 0.38
N ILE A 182 0.96 -0.92 1.48
CA ILE A 182 0.23 -1.52 2.60
C ILE A 182 -0.65 -0.48 3.31
N GLY A 183 -0.17 0.74 3.51
CA GLY A 183 -0.98 1.80 4.11
C GLY A 183 -2.22 2.11 3.25
N VAL A 184 -2.06 2.32 1.94
CA VAL A 184 -3.19 2.65 1.07
C VAL A 184 -4.18 1.50 0.97
N LEU A 185 -3.68 0.29 0.72
CA LEU A 185 -4.55 -0.87 0.48
C LEU A 185 -5.38 -1.22 1.71
N GLY A 186 -4.79 -1.18 2.90
CA GLY A 186 -5.55 -1.45 4.12
C GLY A 186 -6.53 -0.33 4.46
N GLY A 187 -6.18 0.94 4.19
CA GLY A 187 -7.11 2.07 4.36
C GLY A 187 -8.28 2.01 3.38
N TYR A 188 -8.04 1.62 2.13
CA TYR A 188 -9.09 1.40 1.14
C TYR A 188 -10.01 0.24 1.56
N TYR A 189 -9.43 -0.89 2.00
CA TYR A 189 -10.22 -2.02 2.47
C TYR A 189 -11.09 -1.66 3.67
N ASP A 190 -10.53 -0.93 4.64
CA ASP A 190 -11.30 -0.42 5.79
C ASP A 190 -12.45 0.47 5.34
N TYR A 191 -12.20 1.39 4.42
CA TYR A 191 -13.23 2.25 3.84
C TYR A 191 -14.35 1.44 3.16
N GLN A 192 -14.03 0.38 2.42
CA GLN A 192 -15.07 -0.50 1.83
C GLN A 192 -15.93 -1.17 2.90
N LEU A 193 -15.34 -1.65 4.00
CA LEU A 193 -16.11 -2.21 5.12
C LEU A 193 -17.05 -1.17 5.75
N GLN A 194 -16.64 0.09 5.81
CA GLN A 194 -17.48 1.18 6.31
C GLN A 194 -18.67 1.45 5.38
N LEU A 195 -18.43 1.44 4.06
CA LEU A 195 -19.49 1.58 3.05
C LEU A 195 -20.52 0.44 3.13
N GLU A 196 -20.08 -0.80 3.34
CA GLU A 196 -20.97 -1.96 3.55
C GLU A 196 -21.86 -1.80 4.78
N LEU A 197 -21.38 -1.07 5.79
CA LEU A 197 -22.11 -0.72 7.01
C LEU A 197 -22.97 0.54 6.85
N GLY A 198 -23.00 1.12 5.64
CA GLY A 198 -23.81 2.29 5.30
C GLY A 198 -23.20 3.61 5.77
N VAL A 199 -21.89 3.66 5.99
CA VAL A 199 -21.18 4.89 6.38
C VAL A 199 -20.20 5.28 5.30
N ASP A 200 -20.42 6.44 4.69
CA ASP A 200 -19.46 7.10 3.82
C ASP A 200 -18.89 8.32 4.55
N TYR A 201 -17.68 8.19 5.11
CA TYR A 201 -17.01 9.31 5.80
C TYR A 201 -16.48 10.39 4.85
N PHE A 202 -16.46 10.10 3.55
CA PHE A 202 -15.94 11.02 2.55
C PHE A 202 -17.05 11.71 1.74
N ASP A 203 -18.28 11.19 1.78
CA ASP A 203 -19.46 11.93 1.36
C ASP A 203 -19.82 13.03 2.38
N THR A 204 -19.25 14.21 2.14
CA THR A 204 -19.53 15.41 2.94
C THR A 204 -20.94 15.98 2.74
N SER A 205 -21.76 15.43 1.83
CA SER A 205 -23.11 15.93 1.58
C SER A 205 -24.10 15.67 2.74
N ASP A 206 -23.76 14.71 3.61
CA ASP A 206 -24.51 14.37 4.84
C ASP A 206 -23.96 15.02 6.12
N LEU A 207 -22.80 15.70 6.07
CA LEU A 207 -22.25 16.46 7.20
C LEU A 207 -22.86 17.87 7.28
N ARG A 208 -24.19 17.94 7.41
CA ARG A 208 -24.88 19.18 7.83
C ARG A 208 -24.89 19.24 9.36
N PHE A 209 -23.86 19.87 9.93
CA PHE A 209 -23.91 20.37 11.30
C PHE A 209 -24.79 21.62 11.41
#